data_AF-A0A7V5XET2-F1
#
_entry.id   AF-A0A7V5XET2-F1
#
_cell.length_a   1.000
_cell.length_b   1.000
_cell.length_c   1.000
_cell.angle_alpha   90.00
_cell.angle_beta   90.00
_cell.angle_gamma   90.00
#
_symmetry.space_group_name_H-M   'P 1'
#
loop_
_entity.id
_entity.type
_entity.pdbx_description
1 polymer ?
#
loop_
_entity_poly.entity_id
_entity_poly.type
_entity_poly.pdbx_seq_one_letter_code
_entity_poly.pdbx_strand_id
1 'polypeptide(L)'
;MAYWLMKSEPDVYGIDDLKKERVDHWDGIRNYQVRNMMRDQMKKGDLAFFYHSNCKQPGIVGIMSIASDAYPDHTQFDPNEKYFDPKSDPDNPRWLMVDVRY
;
A
#
# COMPACT_ATOMS: atom_id res chain seq x y z
N MET A 1 -16.95 0.42 8.06
CA MET A 1 -15.69 0.45 8.80
C MET A 1 -15.18 -0.97 8.89
N ALA A 2 -14.22 -1.31 8.03
CA ALA A 2 -13.48 -2.57 8.08
C ALA A 2 -12.13 -2.35 8.77
N TYR A 3 -11.45 -3.45 9.09
CA TYR A 3 -10.12 -3.45 9.70
C TYR A 3 -9.16 -4.29 8.86
N TRP A 4 -7.94 -3.80 8.73
CA TRP A 4 -6.93 -4.38 7.84
C TRP A 4 -5.61 -4.62 8.58
N LEU A 5 -4.73 -5.41 7.95
CA LEU A 5 -3.33 -5.51 8.34
C LEU A 5 -2.50 -5.38 7.07
N MET A 6 -1.61 -4.40 7.04
CA MET A 6 -0.79 -4.06 5.88
C MET A 6 0.68 -4.16 6.26
N LYS A 7 1.45 -4.84 5.42
CA LYS A 7 2.84 -5.20 5.73
C LYS A 7 3.79 -4.32 4.94
N SER A 8 4.82 -3.80 5.62
CA SER A 8 5.95 -3.12 5.00
C SER A 8 7.25 -3.56 5.64
N GLU A 9 8.33 -3.54 4.87
CA GLU A 9 9.68 -3.79 5.39
C GLU A 9 10.25 -2.47 5.94
N PRO A 10 10.64 -2.39 7.23
CA PRO A 10 11.06 -1.14 7.85
C PRO A 10 12.32 -0.53 7.23
N ASP A 11 13.15 -1.34 6.56
CA ASP A 11 14.36 -0.85 5.87
C ASP A 11 14.03 -0.18 4.51
N VAL A 12 12.80 -0.36 4.02
CA VAL A 12 12.29 0.27 2.79
C VAL A 12 11.34 1.41 3.14
N TYR A 13 10.33 1.12 3.97
CA TYR A 13 9.34 2.09 4.42
C TYR A 13 8.75 1.69 5.78
N GLY A 14 9.07 2.45 6.82
CA GLY A 14 8.65 2.22 8.19
C GLY A 14 7.45 3.07 8.63
N ILE A 15 6.95 2.82 9.84
CA ILE A 15 5.85 3.61 10.41
C ILE A 15 6.30 5.04 10.76
N ASP A 16 7.58 5.22 11.09
CA ASP A 16 8.14 6.54 11.40
C ASP A 16 8.25 7.42 10.15
N ASP A 17 8.44 6.81 8.96
CA ASP A 17 8.40 7.51 7.67
C ASP A 17 6.97 8.02 7.42
N LEU A 18 5.96 7.14 7.52
CA LEU A 18 4.56 7.54 7.42
C LEU A 18 4.17 8.61 8.46
N LYS A 19 4.69 8.52 9.68
CA LYS A 19 4.45 9.52 10.73
C LYS A 19 5.00 10.89 10.35
N LYS A 20 6.14 10.93 9.67
CA LYS A 20 6.77 12.17 9.19
C LYS A 20 6.00 12.75 8.00
N GLU A 21 5.60 11.92 7.04
CA GLU A 21 4.90 12.31 5.81
C GLU A 21 3.42 12.60 6.02
N ARG A 22 2.82 12.06 7.08
CA ARG A 22 1.40 12.10 7.46
C ARG A 22 0.49 11.34 6.52
N VAL A 23 0.69 11.42 5.22
CA VAL A 23 -0.07 10.70 4.19
C VAL A 23 0.90 10.25 3.12
N ASP A 24 0.82 8.99 2.72
CA ASP A 24 1.59 8.47 1.58
C ASP A 24 0.84 7.37 0.84
N HIS A 25 1.28 7.07 -0.37
CA HIS A 25 0.73 6.02 -1.22
C HIS A 25 1.25 4.63 -0.81
N TRP A 26 0.36 3.63 -0.84
CA TRP A 26 0.70 2.24 -0.52
C TRP A 26 0.89 1.42 -1.80
N ASP A 27 1.99 1.66 -2.49
CA ASP A 27 2.32 1.07 -3.78
C ASP A 27 2.77 -0.40 -3.72
N GLY A 28 3.20 -0.92 -4.88
CA GLY A 28 4.00 -2.14 -4.95
C GLY A 28 3.22 -3.43 -4.75
N ILE A 29 1.89 -3.33 -4.63
CA ILE A 29 1.00 -4.49 -4.54
C ILE A 29 0.95 -5.20 -5.89
N ARG A 30 1.54 -6.39 -5.94
CA ARG A 30 1.53 -7.29 -7.13
C ARG A 30 0.80 -8.61 -6.87
N ASN A 31 -0.14 -8.59 -5.92
CA ASN A 31 -1.01 -9.71 -5.59
C ASN A 31 -2.46 -9.40 -5.98
N TYR A 32 -3.05 -10.25 -6.83
CA TYR A 32 -4.42 -10.04 -7.34
C TYR A 32 -5.49 -10.00 -6.26
N GLN A 33 -5.36 -10.81 -5.20
CA GLN A 33 -6.34 -10.82 -4.11
C GLN A 33 -6.28 -9.51 -3.32
N VAL A 34 -5.08 -9.05 -2.97
CA VAL A 34 -4.88 -7.79 -2.23
C VAL A 34 -5.36 -6.60 -3.06
N ARG A 35 -5.02 -6.58 -4.36
CA ARG A 35 -5.53 -5.57 -5.29
C ARG A 35 -7.06 -5.54 -5.30
N ASN A 36 -7.72 -6.71 -5.37
CA ASN A 36 -9.18 -6.77 -5.37
C ASN A 36 -9.76 -6.31 -4.02
N MET A 37 -9.11 -6.62 -2.89
CA MET A 37 -9.52 -6.11 -1.58
C MET A 37 -9.43 -4.57 -1.52
N MET A 38 -8.35 -3.98 -2.05
CA MET A 38 -8.20 -2.52 -2.15
C MET A 38 -9.32 -1.91 -2.99
N ARG A 39 -9.59 -2.48 -4.17
CA ARG A 39 -10.62 -1.98 -5.10
C ARG A 39 -12.04 -2.11 -4.57
N ASP A 40 -12.37 -3.27 -4.02
CA ASP A 40 -13.78 -3.65 -3.80
C ASP A 40 -14.22 -3.42 -2.34
N GLN A 41 -13.28 -3.39 -1.39
CA GLN A 41 -13.60 -3.51 0.04
C GLN A 41 -13.00 -2.40 0.90
N MET A 42 -11.77 -1.97 0.63
CA MET A 42 -11.15 -0.87 1.38
C MET A 42 -11.89 0.44 1.12
N LYS A 43 -12.17 1.18 2.19
CA LYS A 43 -12.81 2.50 2.11
C LYS A 43 -12.03 3.51 2.91
N LYS A 44 -12.04 4.76 2.46
CA LYS A 44 -11.50 5.88 3.22
C LYS A 44 -12.06 5.90 4.65
N GLY A 45 -11.16 6.03 5.62
CA GLY A 45 -11.46 6.00 7.04
C GLY A 45 -11.37 4.62 7.71
N ASP A 46 -11.33 3.53 6.94
CA ASP A 46 -11.01 2.20 7.50
C ASP A 46 -9.65 2.21 8.20
N LEU A 47 -9.49 1.42 9.25
CA LEU A 47 -8.24 1.33 10.00
C LEU A 47 -7.42 0.11 9.60
N ALA A 48 -6.10 0.25 9.64
CA ALA A 48 -5.15 -0.82 9.37
C ALA A 48 -4.06 -0.88 10.43
N PHE A 49 -3.68 -2.09 10.82
CA PHE A 49 -2.41 -2.31 11.51
C PHE A 49 -1.25 -2.14 10.53
N PHE A 50 -0.26 -1.33 10.91
CA PHE A 50 1.02 -1.28 10.22
C PHE A 50 1.91 -2.39 10.78
N TYR A 51 2.23 -3.38 9.94
CA TYR A 51 3.01 -4.55 10.33
C TYR A 51 4.41 -4.48 9.70
N HIS A 52 5.46 -4.43 10.52
CA HIS A 52 6.83 -4.62 10.06
C HIS A 52 7.08 -6.09 9.75
N SER A 53 7.41 -6.37 8.48
CA SER A 53 7.76 -7.70 7.99
C SER A 53 9.23 -7.77 7.55
N ASN A 54 9.75 -9.00 7.40
CA ASN A 54 11.09 -9.27 6.87
C ASN A 54 12.22 -8.50 7.58
N CYS A 55 12.10 -8.31 8.89
CA CYS A 55 13.09 -7.61 9.71
C CYS A 55 13.41 -8.42 10.98
N LYS A 56 14.40 -7.95 11.77
CA LYS A 56 14.84 -8.64 13.00
C LYS A 56 13.74 -8.75 14.06
N GLN A 57 12.83 -7.78 14.11
CA GLN A 57 11.74 -7.73 15.08
C GLN A 57 10.40 -7.52 14.35
N PRO A 58 9.84 -8.57 13.73
CA PRO A 58 8.58 -8.45 13.00
C PRO A 58 7.40 -8.29 13.96
N GLY A 59 6.42 -7.46 13.60
CA GLY A 59 5.28 -7.20 14.46
C GLY A 59 4.43 -6.01 14.05
N ILE A 60 3.30 -5.85 14.73
CA ILE A 60 2.47 -4.65 14.60
C ILE A 60 3.17 -3.52 15.36
N VAL A 61 3.44 -2.42 14.66
CA VAL A 61 4.16 -1.27 15.22
C VAL A 61 3.30 -0.02 15.34
N GLY A 62 2.06 -0.06 14.85
CA GLY A 62 1.06 0.97 15.07
C GLY A 62 -0.19 0.79 14.22
N ILE A 63 -0.97 1.86 14.15
CA ILE A 63 -2.24 1.93 13.43
C ILE A 63 -2.14 3.08 12.42
N MET A 64 -2.75 2.89 11.26
CA MET A 64 -2.97 3.91 10.25
C MET A 64 -4.41 3.83 9.74
N SER A 65 -4.82 4.80 8.93
CA SER A 65 -6.13 4.82 8.27
C SER A 65 -6.00 4.90 6.75
N ILE A 66 -6.96 4.32 6.03
CA ILE A 66 -7.05 4.46 4.57
C ILE A 66 -7.49 5.90 4.25
N ALA A 67 -6.74 6.60 3.39
CA ALA A 67 -6.91 8.02 3.10
C ALA A 67 -7.54 8.30 1.72
N SER A 68 -7.57 7.33 0.81
CA SER A 68 -8.18 7.42 -0.52
C SER A 68 -8.99 6.17 -0.89
N ASP A 69 -9.78 6.26 -1.96
CA ASP A 69 -10.23 5.07 -2.69
C ASP A 69 -9.05 4.49 -3.50
N ALA A 70 -9.18 3.26 -4.00
CA ALA A 70 -8.13 2.65 -4.81
C ALA A 70 -7.97 3.35 -6.17
N TYR A 71 -6.73 3.54 -6.59
CA TYR A 71 -6.37 4.19 -7.85
C TYR A 71 -5.14 3.52 -8.50
N PRO A 72 -4.84 3.79 -9.78
CA PRO A 72 -3.71 3.18 -10.48
C PRO A 72 -2.38 3.40 -9.77
N ASP A 73 -1.63 2.32 -9.54
CA ASP A 73 -0.27 2.38 -9.03
C ASP A 73 0.68 2.89 -10.12
N HIS A 74 1.19 4.11 -10.00
CA HIS A 74 2.02 4.71 -11.05
C HIS A 74 3.37 4.01 -11.24
N THR A 75 3.88 3.32 -10.22
CA THR A 75 5.17 2.59 -10.27
C THR A 75 5.15 1.43 -11.28
N GLN A 76 3.95 0.96 -11.67
CA GLN A 76 3.82 -0.13 -12.62
C GLN A 76 4.21 0.26 -14.07
N PHE A 77 4.34 1.56 -14.37
CA PHE A 77 4.58 2.05 -15.73
C PHE A 77 6.02 2.53 -16.00
N ASP A 78 6.84 2.75 -14.96
CA ASP A 78 8.21 3.22 -15.12
C ASP A 78 9.20 2.05 -15.13
N PRO A 79 9.97 1.82 -16.22
CA PRO A 79 10.96 0.75 -16.30
C PRO A 79 12.09 0.81 -15.26
N ASN A 80 12.30 1.96 -14.62
CA ASN A 80 13.31 2.14 -13.59
C ASN A 80 12.78 1.84 -12.18
N GLU A 81 11.46 1.68 -12.03
CA GLU A 81 10.84 1.38 -10.75
C GLU A 81 10.91 -0.11 -10.41
N LYS A 82 11.04 -0.39 -9.11
CA LYS A 82 11.15 -1.77 -8.60
C LYS A 82 9.95 -2.64 -8.99
N TYR A 83 8.78 -2.02 -9.10
CA TYR A 83 7.51 -2.70 -9.32
C TYR A 83 6.95 -2.53 -10.74
N PHE A 84 7.80 -2.20 -11.71
CA PHE A 84 7.45 -2.12 -13.12
C PHE A 84 6.76 -3.40 -13.62
N ASP A 85 5.67 -3.24 -14.38
CA ASP A 85 4.99 -4.35 -15.06
C ASP A 85 4.85 -4.01 -16.56
N PRO A 86 5.71 -4.56 -17.44
CA PRO A 86 5.69 -4.25 -18.88
C PRO A 86 4.41 -4.72 -19.58
N LYS A 87 3.56 -5.49 -18.90
CA LYS A 87 2.27 -5.96 -19.43
C LYS A 87 1.09 -5.17 -18.86
N SER A 88 1.32 -4.15 -18.03
CA SER A 88 0.24 -3.28 -17.58
C SER A 88 -0.09 -2.25 -18.64
N ASP A 89 -1.38 -2.15 -18.96
CA ASP A 89 -1.91 -1.21 -19.95
C ASP A 89 -2.21 0.12 -19.24
N PRO A 90 -1.65 1.27 -19.67
CA PRO A 90 -1.98 2.58 -19.11
C PRO A 90 -3.48 2.93 -19.20
N ASP A 91 -4.19 2.43 -20.22
CA ASP A 91 -5.63 2.66 -20.38
C ASP A 91 -6.47 1.71 -19.51
N ASN A 92 -5.89 0.59 -19.06
CA ASN A 92 -6.53 -0.36 -18.15
C ASN A 92 -5.51 -0.90 -17.11
N PRO A 93 -5.14 -0.07 -16.12
CA PRO A 93 -4.06 -0.39 -15.19
C PRO A 93 -4.29 -1.68 -14.41
N ARG A 94 -3.33 -2.60 -14.45
CA ARG A 94 -3.45 -3.89 -13.76
C ARG A 94 -3.42 -3.74 -12.24
N TRP A 95 -2.56 -2.86 -11.73
CA TRP A 95 -2.27 -2.70 -10.31
C TRP A 95 -2.85 -1.41 -9.76
N LEU A 96 -3.30 -1.51 -8.52
CA LEU A 96 -3.94 -0.43 -7.80
C LEU A 96 -3.25 -0.27 -6.46
N MET A 97 -3.31 0.95 -5.94
CA MET A 97 -2.86 1.33 -4.61
C MET A 97 -3.90 2.23 -3.94
N VAL A 98 -3.67 2.54 -2.67
CA VAL A 98 -4.47 3.48 -1.87
C VAL A 98 -3.51 4.40 -1.15
N ASP A 99 -3.97 5.58 -0.73
CA ASP A 99 -3.25 6.38 0.23
C ASP A 99 -3.54 5.88 1.66
N VAL A 100 -2.55 5.98 2.54
CA VAL A 100 -2.68 5.72 3.98
C VAL A 100 -2.26 6.95 4.78
N ARG A 101 -2.77 7.06 6.01
CA ARG A 101 -2.49 8.18 6.92
C ARG A 101 -2.13 7.68 8.31
N TYR A 102 -1.08 8.25 8.90
CA TYR A 102 -0.73 8.05 10.32
C TYR A 102 -1.85 8.51 11.27
#